data_AF-A0AA41V2T7-F1
#
_entry.id   AF-A0AA41V2T7-F1
#
_cell.length_a   1.000
_cell.length_b   1.000
_cell.length_c   1.000
_cell.angle_alpha   90.00
_cell.angle_beta   90.00
_cell.angle_gamma   90.00
#
_symmetry.space_group_name_H-M   'P 1'
#
loop_
_entity.id
_entity.type
_entity.pdbx_description
1 polymer ?
#
loop_
_entity_poly.entity_id
_entity_poly.type
_entity_poly.pdbx_seq_one_letter_code
_entity_poly.pdbx_strand_id
1 'polypeptide(L)'
;MDVEPKKKKTVSVKRKRSIAEIEHPEDLNSAAGEENTETDKNIATMFQIMKKRKKAEKVQDVIMNKNSFAQTVENLFALSFLVKDGRAEMKVDSDGNHVVSLRNAPDSEVVKSGQVKYKHFVFRIDYKDWKTMKDHVVAGNEVMPHRNLDNLENGTHDG
;
A
#
# COMPACT_ATOMS: atom_id res chain seq x y z
N MET A 1 -41.28 -29.53 -50.20
CA MET A 1 -39.90 -30.06 -50.17
C MET A 1 -39.21 -29.36 -49.01
N ASP A 2 -39.28 -29.97 -47.83
CA ASP A 2 -38.71 -29.43 -46.60
C ASP A 2 -37.22 -29.78 -46.52
N VAL A 3 -36.37 -28.77 -46.46
CA VAL A 3 -34.92 -28.92 -46.28
C VAL A 3 -34.62 -28.72 -44.80
N GLU A 4 -34.29 -29.80 -44.09
CA GLU A 4 -33.80 -29.73 -42.72
C GLU A 4 -32.42 -29.07 -42.65
N PRO A 5 -32.17 -28.15 -41.69
CA PRO A 5 -30.85 -27.56 -41.50
C PRO A 5 -29.91 -28.53 -40.76
N LYS A 6 -28.76 -28.80 -41.40
CA LYS A 6 -27.66 -29.63 -40.90
C LYS A 6 -27.07 -29.07 -39.59
N LYS A 7 -27.17 -29.80 -38.48
CA LYS A 7 -26.59 -29.44 -37.18
C LYS A 7 -25.05 -29.35 -37.25
N LYS A 8 -24.49 -28.17 -36.95
CA LYS A 8 -23.03 -27.97 -36.82
C LYS A 8 -22.54 -28.57 -35.49
N LYS A 9 -21.47 -29.36 -35.56
CA LYS A 9 -20.78 -29.95 -34.40
C LYS A 9 -20.11 -28.85 -33.57
N THR A 10 -20.43 -28.79 -32.28
CA THR A 10 -19.76 -27.90 -31.32
C THR A 10 -18.35 -28.42 -31.05
N VAL A 11 -17.33 -27.67 -31.49
CA VAL A 11 -15.94 -27.93 -31.12
C VAL A 11 -15.74 -27.48 -29.67
N SER A 12 -15.48 -28.42 -28.76
CA SER A 12 -15.15 -28.11 -27.38
C SER A 12 -13.73 -27.55 -27.31
N VAL A 13 -13.62 -26.22 -27.28
CA VAL A 13 -12.35 -25.55 -26.98
C VAL A 13 -12.02 -25.83 -25.52
N LYS A 14 -10.97 -26.62 -25.27
CA LYS A 14 -10.41 -26.82 -23.93
C LYS A 14 -10.08 -25.46 -23.30
N ARG A 15 -10.76 -25.14 -22.21
CA ARG A 15 -10.56 -23.93 -21.39
C ARG A 15 -9.08 -23.86 -20.98
N LYS A 16 -8.32 -22.92 -21.54
CA LYS A 16 -7.00 -22.56 -21.03
C LYS A 16 -7.18 -22.10 -19.57
N ARG A 17 -6.38 -22.67 -18.65
CA ARG A 17 -6.42 -22.35 -17.22
C ARG A 17 -6.32 -20.83 -17.04
N SER A 18 -7.27 -20.27 -16.30
CA SER A 18 -7.34 -18.84 -16.00
C SER A 18 -6.17 -18.43 -15.11
N ILE A 19 -5.59 -17.28 -15.43
CA ILE A 19 -4.66 -16.46 -14.63
C ILE A 19 -5.43 -15.95 -13.39
N ALA A 20 -5.81 -16.87 -12.51
CA ALA A 20 -6.61 -16.58 -11.32
C ALA A 20 -6.16 -17.44 -10.13
N GLU A 21 -4.90 -17.83 -10.11
CA GLU A 21 -4.21 -18.21 -8.89
C GLU A 21 -3.33 -17.01 -8.53
N ILE A 22 -4.02 -15.92 -8.15
CA ILE A 22 -3.39 -14.89 -7.33
C ILE A 22 -3.26 -15.59 -5.99
N GLU A 23 -2.08 -16.11 -5.69
CA GLU A 23 -1.73 -16.48 -4.32
C GLU A 23 -1.95 -15.22 -3.47
N HIS A 24 -3.06 -15.20 -2.76
CA HIS A 24 -3.28 -14.24 -1.72
C HIS A 24 -2.19 -14.49 -0.67
N PRO A 25 -1.47 -13.44 -0.20
CA PRO A 25 -0.59 -13.58 0.94
C PRO A 25 -1.37 -14.26 2.07
N GLU A 26 -0.84 -15.36 2.57
CA GLU A 26 -1.43 -16.07 3.69
C GLU A 26 -1.48 -15.14 4.91
N ASP A 27 -2.69 -14.96 5.46
CA ASP A 27 -2.88 -14.27 6.72
C ASP A 27 -2.19 -15.11 7.81
N LEU A 28 -0.97 -14.69 8.20
CA LEU A 28 -0.25 -15.29 9.32
C LEU A 28 -1.06 -15.08 10.59
N ASN A 29 -1.71 -16.14 11.07
CA ASN A 29 -2.37 -16.17 12.37
C ASN A 29 -1.35 -15.79 13.47
N SER A 30 -1.61 -14.69 14.18
CA SER A 30 -0.87 -14.22 15.36
C SER A 30 -0.85 -15.27 16.46
N ALA A 31 0.11 -16.19 16.43
CA ALA A 31 0.41 -17.11 17.52
C ALA A 31 1.90 -17.49 17.59
N ALA A 32 2.78 -16.64 17.06
CA ALA A 32 4.22 -16.66 17.33
C ALA A 32 4.59 -15.26 17.83
N GLY A 33 5.32 -15.18 18.94
CA GLY A 33 5.66 -13.91 19.61
C GLY A 33 6.04 -12.82 18.61
N GLU A 34 5.28 -11.73 18.60
CA GLU A 34 5.37 -10.65 17.63
C GLU A 34 6.73 -9.97 17.73
N GLU A 35 7.72 -10.49 17.01
CA GLU A 35 8.88 -9.71 16.62
C GLU A 35 8.35 -8.58 15.73
N ASN A 36 8.39 -7.34 16.22
CA ASN A 36 7.98 -6.16 15.46
C ASN A 36 8.76 -6.14 14.14
N THR A 37 8.06 -6.41 13.03
CA THR A 37 8.68 -6.43 11.72
C THR A 37 9.14 -5.04 11.33
N GLU A 38 10.08 -4.94 10.37
CA GLU A 38 10.47 -3.64 9.80
C GLU A 38 9.26 -2.87 9.23
N THR A 39 8.25 -3.60 8.74
CA THR A 39 6.98 -3.03 8.29
C THR A 39 6.21 -2.37 9.44
N ASP A 40 6.12 -3.02 10.60
CA ASP A 40 5.45 -2.46 11.79
C ASP A 40 6.14 -1.18 12.27
N LYS A 41 7.48 -1.17 12.27
CA LYS A 41 8.28 0.02 12.59
C LYS A 41 8.03 1.16 11.60
N ASN A 42 7.93 0.86 10.31
CA ASN A 42 7.63 1.85 9.29
C ASN A 42 6.22 2.43 9.42
N ILE A 43 5.21 1.59 9.69
CA ILE A 43 3.83 2.01 9.95
C ILE A 43 3.77 2.93 11.18
N ALA A 44 4.40 2.52 12.28
CA ALA A 44 4.45 3.30 13.51
C ALA A 44 5.13 4.65 13.28
N THR A 45 6.28 4.66 12.60
CA THR A 45 7.03 5.89 12.27
C THR A 45 6.20 6.84 11.42
N MET A 46 5.58 6.34 10.35
CA MET A 46 4.72 7.12 9.46
C MET A 46 3.57 7.76 10.24
N PHE A 47 2.88 6.97 11.07
CA PHE A 47 1.79 7.47 11.89
C PHE A 47 2.24 8.58 12.83
N GLN A 48 3.37 8.42 13.53
CA GLN A 48 3.88 9.43 14.45
C GLN A 48 4.28 10.73 13.75
N ILE A 49 4.92 10.64 12.58
CA ILE A 49 5.30 11.82 11.80
C ILE A 49 4.07 12.58 11.33
N MET A 50 3.10 11.88 10.72
CA MET A 50 1.85 12.49 10.27
C MET A 50 1.06 13.10 11.44
N LYS A 51 1.02 12.43 12.60
CA LYS A 51 0.38 12.93 13.82
C LYS A 51 1.03 14.20 14.34
N LYS A 52 2.36 14.31 14.28
CA LYS A 52 3.10 15.53 14.67
C LYS A 52 2.85 16.68 13.70
N ARG A 53 2.80 16.40 12.40
CA ARG A 53 2.60 17.42 11.34
C ARG A 53 1.17 17.98 11.31
N LYS A 54 0.17 17.22 11.77
CA LYS A 54 -1.24 17.65 11.94
C LYS A 54 -1.86 18.31 10.70
N LYS A 55 -1.46 17.88 9.51
CA LYS A 55 -2.00 18.37 8.24
C LYS A 55 -2.13 17.22 7.23
N ALA A 56 -2.92 17.44 6.19
CA ALA A 56 -2.91 16.57 5.03
C ALA A 56 -1.59 16.76 4.26
N GLU A 57 -0.97 15.66 3.86
CA GLU A 57 0.27 15.66 3.08
C GLU A 57 0.01 15.08 1.70
N LYS A 58 0.75 15.52 0.68
CA LYS A 58 0.68 14.88 -0.63
C LYS A 58 1.20 13.46 -0.51
N VAL A 59 0.51 12.51 -1.14
CA VAL A 59 0.87 11.09 -1.08
C VAL A 59 2.29 10.86 -1.58
N GLN A 60 2.67 11.52 -2.67
CA GLN A 60 4.04 11.49 -3.21
C GLN A 60 5.09 11.96 -2.20
N ASP A 61 4.82 12.99 -1.41
CA ASP A 61 5.75 13.50 -0.40
C ASP A 61 5.88 12.52 0.77
N VAL A 62 4.78 11.80 1.10
CA VAL A 62 4.76 10.77 2.14
C VAL A 62 5.56 9.53 1.75
N ILE A 63 5.39 9.05 0.53
CA ILE A 63 6.00 7.77 0.11
C ILE A 63 7.42 7.94 -0.42
N MET A 64 7.74 9.10 -1.02
CA MET A 64 9.01 9.29 -1.73
C MET A 64 10.22 9.08 -0.83
N ASN A 65 11.15 8.26 -1.32
CA ASN A 65 12.55 8.31 -0.95
C ASN A 65 13.37 8.48 -2.23
N LYS A 66 14.03 9.63 -2.38
CA LYS A 66 14.81 9.99 -3.58
C LYS A 66 16.08 9.14 -3.76
N ASN A 67 16.53 8.47 -2.71
CA ASN A 67 17.76 7.67 -2.71
C ASN A 67 17.48 6.18 -2.86
N SER A 68 16.25 5.72 -2.62
CA SER A 68 15.90 4.31 -2.66
C SER A 68 14.48 4.08 -3.18
N PHE A 69 14.39 3.41 -4.34
CA PHE A 69 13.13 2.92 -4.88
C PHE A 69 12.48 1.89 -3.94
N ALA A 70 13.28 0.96 -3.38
CA ALA A 70 12.78 -0.05 -2.45
C ALA A 70 12.13 0.58 -1.22
N GLN A 71 12.77 1.59 -0.61
CA GLN A 71 12.18 2.29 0.53
C GLN A 71 10.93 3.10 0.15
N THR A 72 10.85 3.61 -1.09
CA THR A 72 9.61 4.24 -1.58
C THR A 72 8.46 3.24 -1.64
N VAL A 73 8.73 2.02 -2.12
CA VAL A 73 7.76 0.92 -2.16
C VAL A 73 7.36 0.49 -0.74
N GLU A 74 8.33 0.35 0.18
CA GLU A 74 8.05 0.07 1.60
C GLU A 74 7.19 1.15 2.27
N ASN A 75 7.45 2.43 1.99
CA ASN A 75 6.64 3.51 2.51
C ASN A 75 5.20 3.45 1.95
N LEU A 76 5.03 3.11 0.68
CA LEU A 76 3.72 2.89 0.08
C LEU A 76 3.00 1.69 0.73
N PHE A 77 3.71 0.60 1.04
CA PHE A 77 3.15 -0.54 1.78
C PHE A 77 2.71 -0.13 3.18
N ALA A 78 3.54 0.61 3.92
CA ALA A 78 3.17 1.12 5.25
C ALA A 78 1.93 2.02 5.20
N LEU A 79 1.85 2.92 4.23
CA LEU A 79 0.68 3.76 4.00
C LEU A 79 -0.58 2.92 3.71
N SER A 80 -0.43 1.85 2.94
CA SER A 80 -1.56 0.97 2.59
C SER A 80 -2.18 0.31 3.82
N PHE A 81 -1.37 -0.08 4.82
CA PHE A 81 -1.89 -0.63 6.08
C PHE A 81 -2.65 0.42 6.88
N LEU A 82 -2.15 1.66 6.96
CA LEU A 82 -2.89 2.74 7.63
C LEU A 82 -4.25 3.01 6.95
N VAL A 83 -4.32 2.95 5.63
CA VAL A 83 -5.59 3.13 4.89
C VAL A 83 -6.51 1.93 5.08
N LYS A 84 -5.98 0.70 4.98
CA LYS A 84 -6.71 -0.56 5.21
C LYS A 84 -7.38 -0.57 6.60
N ASP A 85 -6.64 -0.16 7.62
CA ASP A 85 -7.10 -0.16 9.01
C ASP A 85 -7.97 1.08 9.35
N GLY A 86 -8.27 1.92 8.35
CA GLY A 86 -9.09 3.13 8.52
C GLY A 86 -8.43 4.23 9.35
N ARG A 87 -7.12 4.13 9.58
CA ARG A 87 -6.30 5.08 10.36
C ARG A 87 -5.77 6.24 9.51
N ALA A 88 -5.86 6.12 8.20
CA ALA A 88 -5.60 7.18 7.23
C ALA A 88 -6.70 7.21 6.16
N GLU A 89 -6.97 8.40 5.63
CA GLU A 89 -7.85 8.59 4.47
C GLU A 89 -7.09 9.28 3.34
N MET A 90 -7.35 8.84 2.10
CA MET A 90 -6.84 9.45 0.89
C MET A 90 -7.95 10.19 0.16
N LYS A 91 -7.66 11.42 -0.28
CA LYS A 91 -8.57 12.29 -1.02
C LYS A 91 -7.81 13.00 -2.15
N VAL A 92 -8.56 13.58 -3.08
CA VAL A 92 -8.00 14.52 -4.06
C VAL A 92 -8.33 15.93 -3.57
N ASP A 93 -7.31 16.79 -3.48
CA ASP A 93 -7.50 18.19 -3.11
C ASP A 93 -8.02 19.05 -4.28
N SER A 94 -8.25 20.34 -4.03
CA SER A 94 -8.73 21.28 -5.06
C SER A 94 -7.78 21.44 -6.24
N ASP A 95 -6.50 21.16 -6.03
CA ASP A 95 -5.44 21.30 -7.02
C ASP A 95 -5.20 19.98 -7.79
N GLY A 96 -6.01 18.95 -7.53
CA GLY A 96 -5.92 17.66 -8.18
C GLY A 96 -4.84 16.74 -7.59
N ASN A 97 -4.19 17.10 -6.49
CA ASN A 97 -3.19 16.23 -5.85
C ASN A 97 -3.88 15.18 -4.98
N HIS A 98 -3.35 13.97 -5.00
CA HIS A 98 -3.68 12.98 -3.98
C HIS A 98 -3.04 13.37 -2.66
N VAL A 99 -3.87 13.58 -1.64
CA VAL A 99 -3.45 13.90 -0.28
C VAL A 99 -3.92 12.83 0.70
N VAL A 100 -3.16 12.66 1.77
CA VAL A 100 -3.46 11.72 2.85
C VAL A 100 -3.44 12.44 4.19
N SER A 101 -4.41 12.12 5.04
CA SER A 101 -4.51 12.61 6.41
C SER A 101 -4.89 11.48 7.38
N LEU A 102 -4.47 11.60 8.63
CA LEU A 102 -4.86 10.65 9.67
C LEU A 102 -6.36 10.77 9.99
N ARG A 103 -6.95 9.63 10.33
CA ARG A 103 -8.35 9.52 10.76
C ARG A 103 -8.44 8.55 11.94
N ASN A 104 -9.47 8.71 12.76
CA ASN A 104 -9.83 7.70 13.74
C ASN A 104 -10.38 6.47 13.02
N ALA A 105 -9.84 5.30 13.35
CA ALA A 105 -10.35 4.03 12.85
C ALA A 105 -11.84 3.86 13.21
N PRO A 106 -12.63 3.18 12.37
CA PRO A 106 -14.01 2.85 12.71
C PRO A 106 -14.06 1.99 13.98
N ASP A 107 -15.16 2.13 14.72
CA ASP A 107 -15.39 1.30 15.91
C ASP A 107 -15.40 -0.19 15.53
N SER A 108 -14.80 -1.02 16.38
CA SER A 108 -14.79 -2.47 16.24
C SER A 108 -16.18 -3.08 16.05
N GLU A 109 -17.22 -2.51 16.67
CA GLU A 109 -18.60 -2.97 16.51
C GLU A 109 -19.15 -2.65 15.11
N VAL A 110 -18.80 -1.48 14.56
CA VAL A 110 -19.19 -1.03 13.21
C VAL A 110 -18.46 -1.84 12.13
N VAL A 111 -17.20 -2.23 12.39
CA VAL A 111 -16.44 -3.14 11.53
C VAL A 111 -17.11 -4.53 11.52
N LYS A 112 -17.39 -5.10 12.70
CA LYS A 112 -18.04 -6.42 12.83
C LYS A 112 -19.44 -6.48 12.23
N SER A 113 -20.18 -5.37 12.27
CA SER A 113 -21.52 -5.28 11.68
C SER A 113 -21.53 -5.14 10.16
N GLY A 114 -20.35 -5.01 9.52
CA GLY A 114 -20.23 -4.86 8.06
C GLY A 114 -20.67 -3.49 7.53
N GLN A 115 -20.87 -2.50 8.41
CA GLN A 115 -21.33 -1.16 8.02
C GLN A 115 -20.21 -0.28 7.45
N VAL A 116 -18.94 -0.70 7.57
CA VAL A 116 -17.79 0.00 7.01
C VAL A 116 -17.75 -0.18 5.49
N LYS A 117 -17.78 0.93 4.75
CA LYS A 117 -17.61 0.93 3.29
C LYS A 117 -16.13 1.06 2.93
N TYR A 118 -15.53 -0.03 2.48
CA TYR A 118 -14.17 -0.02 1.95
C TYR A 118 -14.16 0.43 0.50
N LYS A 119 -13.23 1.33 0.15
CA LYS A 119 -12.94 1.69 -1.24
C LYS A 119 -11.57 1.10 -1.59
N HIS A 120 -11.53 0.23 -2.58
CA HIS A 120 -10.29 -0.34 -3.08
C HIS A 120 -9.78 0.49 -4.26
N PHE A 121 -8.48 0.76 -4.28
CA PHE A 121 -7.79 1.38 -5.40
C PHE A 121 -6.47 0.64 -5.65
N VAL A 122 -5.99 0.71 -6.88
CA VAL A 122 -4.69 0.13 -7.27
C VAL A 122 -3.72 1.27 -7.48
N PHE A 123 -2.62 1.27 -6.71
CA PHE A 123 -1.52 2.19 -6.89
C PHE A 123 -0.39 1.46 -7.62
N ARG A 124 -0.13 1.82 -8.88
CA ARG A 124 1.00 1.29 -9.66
C ARG A 124 2.15 2.28 -9.59
N ILE A 125 3.34 1.78 -9.26
CA ILE A 125 4.59 2.52 -9.37
C ILE A 125 5.68 1.55 -9.81
N ASP A 126 6.30 1.82 -10.96
CA ASP A 126 7.52 1.16 -11.37
C ASP A 126 8.74 2.08 -11.22
N TYR A 127 9.92 1.58 -11.56
CA TYR A 127 11.16 2.33 -11.40
C TYR A 127 11.21 3.60 -12.27
N LYS A 128 10.55 3.61 -13.44
CA LYS A 128 10.48 4.81 -14.30
C LYS A 128 9.52 5.84 -13.71
N ASP A 129 8.40 5.39 -13.16
CA ASP A 129 7.47 6.24 -12.42
C ASP A 129 8.17 6.89 -11.22
N TRP A 130 8.95 6.10 -10.45
CA TRP A 130 9.75 6.61 -9.32
C TRP A 130 10.77 7.66 -9.75
N LYS A 131 11.51 7.42 -10.84
CA LYS A 131 12.47 8.41 -11.38
C LYS A 131 11.77 9.71 -11.74
N THR A 132 10.64 9.63 -12.42
CA THR A 132 9.86 10.81 -12.81
C THR A 132 9.36 11.55 -11.57
N MET A 133 8.81 10.83 -10.59
CA MET A 133 8.32 11.41 -9.34
C MET A 133 9.46 12.06 -8.53
N LYS A 134 10.68 11.50 -8.57
CA LYS A 134 11.87 12.05 -7.88
C LYS A 134 12.19 13.48 -8.34
N ASP A 135 11.95 13.79 -9.60
CA ASP A 135 12.17 15.11 -10.19
C ASP A 135 11.03 16.10 -9.85
N HIS A 136 9.81 15.60 -9.66
CA HIS A 136 8.64 16.43 -9.30
C HIS A 136 8.51 16.76 -7.81
N VAL A 137 8.90 15.84 -6.93
CA VAL A 137 8.88 16.09 -5.48
C VAL A 137 9.99 17.08 -5.16
N VAL A 138 9.67 18.22 -4.54
CA VAL A 138 10.68 19.21 -4.14
C VAL A 138 11.65 18.57 -3.13
N ALA A 139 12.95 18.78 -3.32
CA ALA A 139 13.96 18.27 -2.38
C ALA A 139 13.68 18.80 -0.96
N GLY A 140 13.67 17.91 0.03
CA GLY A 140 13.34 18.25 1.41
C GLY A 140 11.86 18.16 1.78
N ASN A 141 10.95 17.91 0.83
CA ASN A 141 9.53 17.67 1.14
C ASN A 141 9.25 16.23 1.59
N GLU A 142 10.20 15.31 1.42
CA GLU A 142 10.09 13.91 1.85
C GLU A 142 9.71 13.83 3.33
N VAL A 143 8.60 13.17 3.63
CA VAL A 143 8.04 13.10 4.98
C VAL A 143 8.71 12.00 5.80
N MET A 144 9.02 10.88 5.15
CA MET A 144 9.59 9.70 5.80
C MET A 144 11.11 9.78 5.87
N PRO A 145 11.73 9.38 7.00
CA PRO A 145 13.18 9.38 7.13
C PRO A 145 13.81 8.34 6.19
N HIS A 146 15.04 8.61 5.76
CA HIS A 146 15.82 7.64 5.00
C HIS A 146 16.40 6.60 5.97
N ARG A 147 16.16 5.31 5.70
CA ARG A 147 16.71 4.21 6.48
C ARG A 147 18.09 3.88 5.92
N ASN A 148 19.17 4.24 6.62
CA ASN A 148 20.52 3.81 6.26
C ASN A 148 20.78 2.42 6.87
N LEU A 149 21.31 1.49 6.06
CA LEU A 149 21.67 0.14 6.53
C LEU A 149 22.82 0.16 7.54
N ASP A 150 23.61 1.23 7.58
CA ASP A 150 24.82 1.35 8.41
C ASP A 150 24.57 1.48 9.92
N ASN A 151 23.32 1.69 10.35
CA ASN A 151 22.98 1.78 11.78
C ASN A 151 22.73 0.41 12.45
N LEU A 152 22.86 -0.71 11.72
CA LEU A 152 22.69 -2.06 12.26
C LEU A 152 23.98 -2.65 12.87
N GLU A 153 25.16 -2.07 12.62
CA GLU A 153 26.43 -2.61 13.14
C GLU A 153 26.92 -1.99 14.46
N ASN A 154 26.31 -0.90 14.94
CA ASN A 154 26.76 -0.23 16.18
C ASN A 154 26.09 -0.77 17.46
N GLY A 155 25.40 -1.91 17.39
CA GLY A 155 24.74 -2.55 18.53
C GLY A 155 25.61 -3.55 19.32
N THR A 156 26.91 -3.67 19.01
CA THR A 156 27.81 -4.58 19.74
C THR A 156 28.96 -3.82 20.38
N HIS A 157 28.68 -3.13 21.49
CA HIS A 157 29.62 -2.92 22.59
C HIS A 157 28.87 -2.19 23.71
N ASP A 158 28.54 -2.89 24.81
CA ASP A 158 29.20 -2.72 26.11
C ASP A 158 28.42 -3.47 27.20
N GLY A 159 29.15 -4.18 28.07
CA GLY A 159 28.63 -5.07 29.13
C GLY A 159 29.53 -6.27 29.37
#